data_AF-A0A124IU60-F1
#
_entry.id   AF-A0A124IU60-F1
#
_cell.length_a   1.000
_cell.length_b   1.000
_cell.length_c   1.000
_cell.angle_alpha   90.00
_cell.angle_beta   90.00
_cell.angle_gamma   90.00
#
_symmetry.space_group_name_H-M   'P 1'
#
loop_
_entity.id
_entity.type
_entity.pdbx_description
1 polymer ?
#
loop_
_entity_poly.entity_id
_entity_poly.type
_entity_poly.pdbx_seq_one_letter_code
_entity_poly.pdbx_strand_id
1 'polypeptide(L)'
;MYSVKVNPKPFNNGHIIIISNEHKPLMALSQEELYAMLKETATMMRALRHIYNPQGFNVGIMNKPHAAIHVIPRWSGDVSFVTVVFGAKPIPELPSRTRDALIHELGGNQ
;
A
#
# COMPACT_ATOMS: atom_id res chain seq x y z
N MET A 1 9.19 -10.93 -10.09
CA MET A 1 9.79 -9.59 -10.05
C MET A 1 9.45 -8.91 -8.71
N TYR A 2 8.17 -8.73 -8.40
CA TYR A 2 7.70 -8.19 -7.13
C TYR A 2 6.50 -8.99 -6.59
N SER A 3 6.08 -8.66 -5.37
CA SER A 3 4.84 -9.13 -4.74
C SER A 3 4.09 -7.94 -4.15
N VAL A 4 2.75 -8.00 -4.16
CA VAL A 4 1.88 -7.04 -3.46
C VAL A 4 1.39 -7.67 -2.15
N LYS A 5 1.52 -6.96 -1.04
CA LYS A 5 1.09 -7.42 0.28
C LYS A 5 0.31 -6.33 1.00
N VAL A 6 -0.70 -6.71 1.79
CA VAL A 6 -1.29 -5.80 2.78
C VAL A 6 -0.32 -5.70 3.97
N ASN A 7 -0.06 -4.48 4.44
CA ASN A 7 0.81 -4.30 5.60
C ASN A 7 0.11 -4.87 6.85
N PRO A 8 0.75 -5.77 7.62
CA PRO A 8 0.17 -6.34 8.84
C PRO A 8 -0.02 -5.31 9.96
N LYS A 9 0.73 -4.20 9.90
CA LYS A 9 0.60 -3.04 10.79
C LYS A 9 0.28 -1.82 9.91
N PRO A 10 -0.95 -1.72 9.39
CA PRO A 10 -1.32 -0.66 8.46
C PRO A 10 -1.20 0.72 9.15
N PHE A 11 -1.01 1.78 8.36
CA PHE A 11 -1.10 3.16 8.88
C PHE A 11 -2.53 3.69 8.75
N ASN A 12 -3.25 3.21 7.74
CA ASN A 12 -4.65 3.46 7.44
C ASN A 12 -5.21 2.20 6.76
N ASN A 13 -6.53 2.07 6.68
CA ASN A 13 -7.18 1.06 5.84
C ASN A 13 -6.61 1.11 4.42
N GLY A 14 -6.37 -0.06 3.82
CA GLY A 14 -5.77 -0.12 2.48
C GLY A 14 -4.26 0.10 2.41
N HIS A 15 -3.51 0.15 3.53
CA HIS A 15 -2.04 0.23 3.47
C HIS A 15 -1.45 -1.05 2.89
N ILE A 16 -0.92 -0.95 1.67
CA ILE A 16 -0.25 -2.03 0.95
C ILE A 16 1.24 -1.73 0.72
N ILE A 17 1.97 -2.77 0.37
CA ILE A 17 3.39 -2.77 0.07
C ILE A 17 3.63 -3.54 -1.23
N ILE A 18 4.27 -2.91 -2.21
CA ILE A 18 4.81 -3.56 -3.40
C ILE A 18 6.30 -3.79 -3.14
N ILE A 19 6.73 -5.04 -2.98
CA ILE A 19 8.09 -5.39 -2.56
C ILE A 19 8.80 -6.24 -3.62
N SER A 20 10.09 -5.98 -3.85
CA SER A 20 10.93 -6.82 -4.72
C SER A 20 11.02 -8.25 -4.16
N ASN A 21 10.85 -9.26 -5.02
CA ASN A 21 10.99 -10.66 -4.58
C ASN A 21 12.45 -11.00 -4.27
N GLU A 22 13.37 -10.39 -5.00
CA GLU A 22 14.79 -10.51 -4.75
C GLU A 22 15.23 -9.57 -3.62
N HIS A 23 16.25 -10.00 -2.88
CA HIS A 23 16.85 -9.23 -1.79
C HIS A 23 17.78 -8.15 -2.34
N LYS A 24 17.19 -7.25 -3.14
CA LYS A 24 17.88 -6.16 -3.83
C LYS A 24 17.44 -4.80 -3.28
N PRO A 25 18.39 -3.90 -2.98
CA PRO A 25 18.07 -2.52 -2.72
C PRO A 25 17.61 -1.85 -4.02
N LEU A 26 16.94 -0.70 -3.90
CA LEU A 26 16.39 0.07 -5.02
C LEU A 26 17.43 0.33 -6.13
N MET A 27 18.67 0.65 -5.74
CA MET A 27 19.77 0.95 -6.66
C MET A 27 20.27 -0.26 -7.46
N ALA A 28 19.92 -1.47 -7.05
CA ALA A 28 20.31 -2.71 -7.72
C ALA A 28 19.18 -3.32 -8.58
N LEU A 29 18.02 -2.65 -8.64
CA LEU A 29 16.91 -3.07 -9.50
C LEU A 29 17.19 -2.66 -10.95
N SER A 30 16.81 -3.52 -11.89
CA SER A 30 16.83 -3.19 -13.31
C SER A 30 15.76 -2.14 -13.65
N GLN A 31 15.88 -1.51 -14.84
CA GLN A 31 14.87 -0.54 -15.29
C GLN A 31 13.49 -1.19 -15.43
N GLU A 32 13.45 -2.43 -15.89
CA GLU A 32 12.24 -3.23 -16.00
C GLU A 32 11.63 -3.51 -14.63
N GLU A 33 12.46 -3.78 -13.61
CA GLU A 33 12.00 -4.02 -12.23
C GLU A 33 11.35 -2.77 -11.64
N LEU A 34 12.02 -1.63 -11.78
CA LEU A 34 11.52 -0.33 -11.33
C LEU A 34 10.21 0.04 -12.02
N TYR A 35 10.16 -0.10 -13.35
CA TYR A 35 8.97 0.22 -14.13
C TYR A 35 7.79 -0.68 -13.74
N ALA A 36 8.02 -1.99 -13.61
CA ALA A 36 6.95 -2.93 -13.28
C ALA A 36 6.39 -2.67 -11.88
N MET A 37 7.24 -2.41 -10.88
CA MET A 37 6.80 -2.06 -9.53
C MET A 37 6.00 -0.74 -9.49
N LEU A 38 6.42 0.26 -10.25
CA LEU A 38 5.72 1.55 -10.32
C LEU A 38 4.39 1.45 -11.09
N LYS A 39 4.35 0.67 -12.16
CA LYS A 39 3.13 0.36 -12.91
C LYS A 39 2.12 -0.35 -12.02
N GLU A 40 2.55 -1.34 -11.25
CA GLU A 40 1.71 -2.02 -10.26
C GLU A 40 1.17 -1.05 -9.21
N THR A 41 2.04 -0.18 -8.70
CA THR A 41 1.66 0.86 -7.72
C THR A 41 0.49 1.70 -8.24
N ALA A 42 0.54 2.14 -9.50
CA ALA A 42 -0.54 2.90 -10.12
C ALA A 42 -1.85 2.09 -10.25
N THR A 43 -1.75 0.81 -10.60
CA THR A 43 -2.93 -0.10 -10.65
C THR A 43 -3.57 -0.26 -9.28
N MET A 44 -2.77 -0.51 -8.25
CA MET A 44 -3.28 -0.65 -6.89
C MET A 44 -3.89 0.64 -6.35
N MET A 45 -3.32 1.81 -6.68
CA MET A 45 -3.91 3.10 -6.29
C MET A 45 -5.30 3.32 -6.91
N ARG A 46 -5.53 2.87 -8.15
CA ARG A 46 -6.87 2.89 -8.76
C ARG A 46 -7.82 1.96 -8.02
N ALA A 47 -7.43 0.70 -7.81
CA ALA A 47 -8.25 -0.27 -7.08
C ALA A 47 -8.61 0.23 -5.67
N LEU A 48 -7.64 0.70 -4.90
CA LEU A 48 -7.86 1.27 -3.57
C LEU A 48 -8.76 2.51 -3.62
N ARG A 49 -8.73 3.28 -4.71
CA ARG A 49 -9.63 4.42 -4.89
C ARG A 49 -11.08 3.98 -5.11
N HIS A 50 -11.31 2.94 -5.89
CA HIS A 50 -12.64 2.35 -6.06
C HIS A 50 -13.17 1.75 -4.76
N ILE A 51 -12.33 1.03 -4.02
CA ILE A 51 -12.73 0.34 -2.78
C ILE A 51 -13.03 1.33 -1.64
N TYR A 52 -12.16 2.32 -1.43
CA TYR A 52 -12.21 3.14 -0.21
C TYR A 52 -12.48 4.63 -0.44
N ASN A 53 -12.51 5.10 -1.68
CA ASN A 53 -12.67 6.51 -2.04
C ASN A 53 -11.81 7.49 -1.19
N PRO A 54 -10.48 7.28 -1.07
CA PRO A 54 -9.60 8.21 -0.38
C PRO A 54 -9.43 9.51 -1.18
N GLN A 55 -9.22 10.60 -0.45
CA GLN A 55 -8.98 11.92 -1.05
C GLN A 55 -7.56 12.05 -1.62
N GLY A 56 -6.62 11.25 -1.11
CA GLY A 56 -5.24 11.24 -1.59
C GLY A 56 -4.48 9.97 -1.21
N PHE A 57 -3.22 9.93 -1.59
CA PHE A 57 -2.31 8.84 -1.27
C PHE A 57 -0.94 9.40 -0.86
N ASN A 58 -0.30 8.78 0.12
CA ASN A 58 1.15 8.86 0.24
C ASN A 58 1.77 7.62 -0.37
N VAL A 59 2.75 7.84 -1.24
CA VAL A 59 3.55 6.78 -1.85
C VAL A 59 5.00 7.04 -1.46
N GLY A 60 5.63 6.05 -0.82
CA GLY A 60 6.99 6.20 -0.31
C GLY A 60 7.78 4.92 -0.49
N ILE A 61 9.09 5.05 -0.72
CA ILE A 61 9.98 3.92 -0.89
C ILE A 61 10.75 3.69 0.40
N MET A 62 10.66 2.48 0.94
CA MET A 62 11.55 2.00 1.99
C MET A 62 12.60 1.08 1.35
N ASN A 63 13.87 1.41 1.56
CA ASN A 63 14.99 0.67 1.01
C ASN A 63 15.77 -0.02 2.13
N LYS A 64 15.33 -1.22 2.53
CA LYS A 64 15.96 -2.01 3.61
C LYS A 64 15.87 -3.50 3.30
N PRO A 65 17.01 -4.19 3.14
CA PRO A 65 17.72 -4.35 1.86
C PRO A 65 16.85 -4.88 0.69
N HIS A 66 15.57 -5.16 0.88
CA HIS A 66 14.56 -5.21 -0.18
C HIS A 66 14.01 -3.81 -0.46
N ALA A 67 13.83 -3.47 -1.73
CA ALA A 67 13.08 -2.29 -2.13
C ALA A 67 11.58 -2.54 -1.96
N ALA A 68 10.90 -1.64 -1.22
CA ALA A 68 9.48 -1.72 -0.96
C ALA A 68 8.80 -0.37 -1.18
N ILE A 69 7.76 -0.33 -2.02
CA ILE A 69 6.91 0.83 -2.24
C ILE A 69 5.69 0.69 -1.35
N HIS A 70 5.54 1.60 -0.39
CA HIS A 70 4.38 1.72 0.46
C HIS A 70 3.35 2.62 -0.22
N VAL A 71 2.08 2.18 -0.22
CA VAL A 71 0.94 2.97 -0.67
C VAL A 71 -0.04 3.10 0.48
N ILE A 72 -0.28 4.34 0.91
CA ILE A 72 -1.11 4.65 2.08
C ILE A 72 -2.26 5.56 1.63
N PRO A 73 -3.50 5.06 1.56
CA PRO A 73 -4.69 5.91 1.37
C PRO A 73 -4.82 6.97 2.46
N ARG A 74 -5.24 8.19 2.10
CA ARG A 74 -5.36 9.34 3.02
C ARG A 74 -6.75 9.99 2.94
N TRP A 75 -7.23 10.45 4.10
CA TRP A 75 -8.44 11.24 4.25
C TRP A 75 -8.17 12.48 5.11
N SER A 76 -8.96 13.53 4.89
CA SER A 76 -9.04 14.67 5.79
C SER A 76 -9.48 14.19 7.17
N GLY A 77 -8.72 14.54 8.21
CA GLY A 77 -8.98 14.10 9.58
C GLY A 77 -8.60 12.65 9.88
N ASP A 78 -7.82 11.97 9.02
CA ASP A 78 -7.32 10.62 9.30
C ASP A 78 -6.25 10.54 10.40
N VAL A 79 -5.89 11.70 10.96
CA VAL A 79 -5.22 11.84 12.26
C VAL A 79 -6.27 12.34 13.24
N SER A 80 -6.70 11.47 14.15
CA SER A 80 -7.72 11.78 15.15
C SER A 80 -7.11 12.39 16.41
N PHE A 81 -7.93 13.02 17.27
CA PHE A 81 -7.54 13.45 18.61
C PHE A 81 -6.87 12.32 19.41
N VAL A 82 -7.38 11.09 19.27
CA VAL A 82 -6.82 9.92 19.95
C VAL A 82 -5.37 9.66 19.51
N THR A 83 -5.09 9.84 18.21
CA THR A 83 -3.75 9.70 17.66
C THR A 83 -2.80 10.78 18.15
N VAL A 84 -3.27 12.02 18.26
CA VAL A 84 -2.43 13.15 18.72
C VAL A 84 -2.15 13.06 20.22
N VAL A 85 -3.16 12.77 21.03
CA VAL A 85 -3.05 12.83 22.50
C VAL A 85 -2.53 11.54 23.11
N PHE A 86 -2.92 10.39 22.57
CA PHE A 86 -2.57 9.08 23.13
C PHE A 86 -1.56 8.31 22.30
N GLY A 87 -1.11 8.85 21.16
CA GLY A 87 -0.19 8.16 20.25
C GLY A 87 -0.77 6.90 19.60
N ALA A 88 -2.08 6.67 19.74
CA ALA A 88 -2.77 5.47 19.28
C ALA A 88 -3.59 5.78 18.02
N LYS A 89 -3.42 4.98 16.98
CA LYS A 89 -4.19 5.13 15.74
C LYS A 89 -5.18 3.97 15.59
N PRO A 90 -6.49 4.19 15.81
CA PRO A 90 -7.48 3.15 15.56
C PRO A 90 -7.57 2.89 14.05
N ILE A 91 -7.52 1.62 13.67
CA ILE A 91 -7.67 1.17 12.29
C ILE A 91 -8.92 0.31 12.26
N PRO A 92 -10.03 0.80 11.68
CA PRO A 92 -11.33 0.14 11.79
C PRO A 92 -11.40 -1.23 11.12
N GLU A 93 -10.46 -1.54 10.22
CA GLU A 93 -10.50 -2.73 9.38
C GLU A 93 -9.27 -3.63 9.59
N LEU A 94 -9.51 -4.95 9.65
CA LEU A 94 -8.44 -5.94 9.68
C LEU A 94 -7.73 -6.01 8.32
N PRO A 95 -6.39 -6.22 8.28
CA PRO A 95 -5.64 -6.40 7.02
C PRO A 95 -6.20 -7.49 6.09
N SER A 96 -6.84 -8.54 6.64
CA SER A 96 -7.47 -9.59 5.84
C SER A 96 -8.64 -9.07 5.01
N ARG A 97 -9.45 -8.15 5.54
CA ARG A 97 -10.56 -7.55 4.80
C ARG A 97 -10.08 -6.73 3.61
N THR A 98 -8.98 -5.98 3.80
CA THR A 98 -8.34 -5.23 2.71
C THR A 98 -7.86 -6.16 1.61
N ARG A 99 -7.22 -7.28 1.98
CA ARG A 99 -6.77 -8.29 1.02
C ARG A 99 -7.96 -8.86 0.24
N ASP A 100 -9.02 -9.26 0.93
CA ASP A 100 -10.18 -9.89 0.30
C ASP A 100 -10.91 -8.91 -0.64
N ALA A 101 -11.01 -7.63 -0.26
CA ALA A 101 -11.56 -6.58 -1.11
C ALA A 101 -10.72 -6.34 -2.38
N LEU A 102 -9.39 -6.33 -2.26
CA LEU A 102 -8.49 -6.20 -3.41
C LEU A 102 -8.58 -7.40 -4.36
N ILE A 103 -8.67 -8.62 -3.82
CA ILE A 103 -8.85 -9.83 -4.64
C ILE A 103 -10.17 -9.74 -5.42
N HIS A 104 -11.24 -9.29 -4.77
CA HIS A 104 -12.54 -9.11 -5.43
C HIS A 104 -12.49 -8.06 -6.55
N GLU A 105 -11.94 -6.87 -6.27
CA GLU A 105 -11.83 -5.76 -7.23
C GLU A 105 -10.98 -6.12 -8.45
N LEU A 106 -9.87 -6.83 -8.24
CA LEU A 106 -8.97 -7.24 -9.32
C LEU A 106 -9.47 -8.47 -10.07
N GLY A 107 -10.23 -9.35 -9.40
CA GLY A 107 -10.85 -10.53 -10.00
C GLY A 107 -12.12 -10.23 -10.80
N GLY A 108 -12.84 -9.16 -10.46
CA GLY A 108 -14.06 -8.73 -11.16
C GLY A 108 -13.84 -7.91 -12.44
N ASN A 109 -12.58 -7.57 -12.75
CA ASN A 109 -12.17 -6.86 -13.97
C ASN A 109 -11.56 -7.78 -15.04
N GLN A 110 -11.86 -9.08 -15.00
CA GLN A 110 -11.53 -10.08 -16.02
C GLN A 110 -12.78 -10.67 -16.65
#